data_AF-A0A2G8SYJ9-F1
#
_entry.id   AF-A0A2G8SYJ9-F1
#
_cell.length_a   1.000
_cell.length_b   1.000
_cell.length_c   1.000
_cell.angle_alpha   90.00
_cell.angle_beta   90.00
_cell.angle_gamma   90.00
#
_symmetry.space_group_name_H-M   'P 1'
#
loop_
_entity.id
_entity.type
_entity.pdbx_description
1 polymer ?
#
loop_
_entity_poly.entity_id
_entity_poly.type
_entity_poly.pdbx_seq_one_letter_code
_entity_poly.pdbx_strand_id
1 'polypeptide(L)'
;MGKLEYLDALKRALTGLPPELQAKTLAYYEQRFVDGMALGRADTDIARELDDPKKIAMTLRANAHLSSFEQKRSPYKLARLLVSALGLAIFNLFMVVPAIVYASLLATMYACALAFYVAGIAITASGLSGANELVLGGPLRHFISSDDDAGSSKAQTKVRIDEEGVHIFEENIAEPLPLPANRSGTAKETANETASETAADAGRDDAASAPVIKRAEAMAERGIRISTGMDAGARTTQTVIGLSMVVGAIILFLLSLVVTQYTIVGIKRYIDMNFSLLKGN
;
A
#
# COMPACT_ATOMS: atom_id res chain seq x y z
N MET A 1 40.57 -29.42 -65.72
CA MET A 1 40.18 -28.17 -66.39
C MET A 1 41.45 -27.45 -66.81
N GLY A 2 41.49 -26.85 -68.00
CA GLY A 2 42.59 -25.97 -68.42
C GLY A 2 42.41 -24.52 -67.94
N LYS A 3 43.39 -23.64 -68.19
CA LYS A 3 43.35 -22.21 -67.78
C LYS A 3 42.06 -21.53 -68.24
N LEU A 4 41.72 -21.67 -69.53
CA LEU A 4 40.55 -21.03 -70.14
C LEU A 4 39.26 -21.50 -69.46
N GLU A 5 39.06 -22.80 -69.28
CA GLU A 5 37.87 -23.37 -68.63
C GLU A 5 37.69 -22.87 -67.19
N TYR A 6 38.78 -22.79 -66.41
CA TYR A 6 38.74 -22.29 -65.04
C TYR A 6 38.36 -20.81 -64.98
N LEU A 7 38.99 -19.95 -65.80
CA LEU A 7 38.68 -18.52 -65.83
C LEU A 7 37.25 -18.25 -66.31
N ASP A 8 36.75 -19.03 -67.27
CA ASP A 8 35.37 -18.93 -67.75
C ASP A 8 34.35 -19.41 -66.70
N ALA A 9 34.68 -20.47 -65.94
CA ALA A 9 33.88 -20.92 -64.80
C ALA A 9 33.86 -19.89 -63.66
N LEU A 10 35.01 -19.27 -63.36
CA LEU A 10 35.14 -18.20 -62.37
C LEU A 10 34.33 -16.95 -62.78
N LYS A 11 34.45 -16.52 -64.04
CA LYS A 11 33.68 -15.40 -64.60
C LYS A 11 32.17 -15.64 -64.50
N ARG A 12 31.70 -16.86 -64.81
CA ARG A 12 30.28 -17.25 -64.64
C ARG A 12 29.87 -17.24 -63.16
N ALA A 13 30.70 -17.77 -62.26
CA ALA A 13 30.40 -17.83 -60.83
C ALA A 13 30.33 -16.43 -60.17
N LEU A 14 31.17 -15.49 -60.60
CA LEU A 14 31.22 -14.11 -60.10
C LEU A 14 30.06 -13.21 -60.57
N THR A 15 29.12 -13.73 -61.37
CA THR A 15 27.97 -12.96 -61.87
C THR A 15 27.07 -12.44 -60.74
N GLY A 16 26.73 -11.16 -60.82
CA GLY A 16 25.93 -10.44 -59.81
C GLY A 16 26.72 -9.88 -58.62
N LEU A 17 28.06 -9.87 -58.66
CA LEU A 17 28.91 -9.07 -57.77
C LEU A 17 29.27 -7.71 -58.42
N PRO A 18 29.75 -6.71 -57.65
CA PRO A 18 30.21 -5.43 -58.21
C PRO A 18 31.27 -5.61 -59.31
N PRO A 19 31.20 -4.85 -60.43
CA PRO A 19 32.04 -5.09 -61.61
C PRO A 19 33.54 -4.91 -61.33
N GLU A 20 33.91 -3.99 -60.45
CA GLU A 20 35.30 -3.78 -60.01
C GLU A 20 35.89 -5.00 -59.31
N LEU A 21 35.09 -5.67 -58.45
CA LEU A 21 35.52 -6.90 -57.77
C LEU A 21 35.67 -8.05 -58.77
N GLN A 22 34.75 -8.18 -59.74
CA GLN A 22 34.86 -9.21 -60.78
C GLN A 22 36.16 -9.07 -61.57
N ALA A 23 36.47 -7.86 -62.04
CA ALA A 23 37.69 -7.57 -62.81
C ALA A 23 38.96 -7.82 -61.98
N LYS A 24 39.00 -7.34 -60.73
CA LYS A 24 40.14 -7.53 -59.83
C LYS A 24 40.40 -9.01 -59.52
N THR A 25 39.36 -9.78 -59.25
CA THR A 25 39.48 -11.22 -58.97
C THR A 25 39.90 -12.01 -60.21
N LEU A 26 39.34 -11.72 -61.39
CA LEU A 26 39.76 -12.38 -62.64
C LEU A 26 41.24 -12.11 -62.97
N ALA A 27 41.68 -10.85 -62.90
CA ALA A 27 43.07 -10.48 -63.15
C ALA A 27 44.05 -11.18 -62.20
N TYR A 28 43.71 -11.29 -60.91
CA TYR A 28 44.54 -12.00 -59.92
C TYR A 28 44.75 -13.49 -60.27
N TYR A 29 43.67 -14.20 -60.60
CA TYR A 29 43.78 -15.62 -60.97
C TYR A 29 44.42 -15.81 -62.34
N GLU A 30 44.14 -14.94 -63.31
CA GLU A 30 44.82 -14.96 -64.61
C GLU A 30 46.34 -14.82 -64.47
N GLN A 31 46.80 -13.86 -63.66
CA GLN A 31 48.22 -13.67 -63.39
C GLN A 31 48.83 -14.89 -62.68
N ARG A 32 48.13 -15.50 -61.72
CA ARG A 32 48.58 -16.74 -61.06
C ARG A 32 48.77 -17.91 -62.04
N PHE A 33 47.95 -18.00 -63.10
CA PHE A 33 48.19 -18.97 -64.19
C PHE A 33 49.40 -18.59 -65.04
N VAL A 34 49.59 -17.31 -65.36
CA VAL A 34 50.77 -16.83 -66.13
C VAL A 34 52.07 -17.15 -65.38
N ASP A 35 52.13 -16.86 -64.09
CA ASP A 35 53.29 -17.14 -63.24
C ASP A 35 53.58 -18.65 -63.15
N GLY A 36 52.54 -19.49 -63.04
CA GLY A 36 52.67 -20.95 -63.00
C GLY A 36 53.17 -21.54 -64.33
N MET A 37 52.67 -21.04 -65.47
CA MET A 37 53.14 -21.44 -66.80
C MET A 37 54.60 -21.00 -67.04
N ALA A 38 54.99 -19.81 -66.56
CA ALA A 38 56.37 -19.32 -66.67
C ALA A 38 57.38 -20.19 -65.90
N LEU A 39 56.92 -20.91 -64.86
CA LEU A 39 57.69 -21.93 -64.13
C LEU A 39 57.64 -23.33 -64.78
N GLY A 40 57.09 -23.46 -66.00
CA GLY A 40 57.01 -24.72 -66.74
C GLY A 40 55.95 -25.70 -66.22
N ARG A 41 55.02 -25.27 -65.38
CA ARG A 41 53.92 -26.12 -64.89
C ARG A 41 52.79 -26.16 -65.91
N ALA A 42 52.16 -27.33 -66.08
CA ALA A 42 50.99 -27.47 -66.94
C ALA A 42 49.74 -26.79 -66.34
N ASP A 43 48.94 -26.14 -67.17
CA ASP A 43 47.66 -25.50 -66.83
C ASP A 43 46.77 -26.36 -65.93
N THR A 44 46.70 -27.66 -66.22
CA THR A 44 45.86 -28.62 -65.50
C THR A 44 46.30 -28.86 -64.07
N ASP A 45 47.59 -28.73 -63.78
CA ASP A 45 48.14 -28.93 -62.44
C ASP A 45 48.03 -27.67 -61.59
N ILE A 46 48.17 -26.49 -62.22
CA ILE A 46 47.85 -25.21 -61.60
C ILE A 46 46.35 -25.18 -61.22
N ALA A 47 45.47 -25.61 -62.13
CA ALA A 47 44.03 -25.67 -61.89
C ALA A 47 43.58 -26.67 -60.82
N ARG A 48 44.41 -27.67 -60.46
CA ARG A 48 44.14 -28.61 -59.34
C ARG A 48 44.53 -28.06 -57.97
N GLU A 49 45.49 -27.14 -57.92
CA GLU A 49 45.96 -26.48 -56.70
C GLU A 49 45.05 -25.30 -56.31
N LEU A 50 44.23 -24.83 -57.26
CA LEU A 50 43.26 -23.75 -57.09
C LEU A 50 41.93 -24.25 -56.50
N ASP A 51 41.31 -23.41 -55.66
CA ASP A 51 39.97 -23.64 -55.12
C ASP A 51 38.87 -23.65 -56.20
N ASP A 52 37.72 -24.28 -55.89
CA ASP A 52 36.56 -24.27 -56.78
C ASP A 52 36.07 -22.82 -57.05
N PRO A 53 35.96 -22.38 -58.32
CA PRO A 53 35.47 -21.04 -58.67
C PRO A 53 34.11 -20.69 -58.05
N LYS A 54 33.24 -21.68 -57.80
CA LYS A 54 31.95 -21.47 -57.12
C LYS A 54 32.13 -21.10 -55.65
N LYS A 55 33.09 -21.71 -54.95
CA LYS A 55 33.40 -21.38 -53.54
C LYS A 55 33.96 -19.97 -53.43
N ILE A 56 34.88 -19.60 -54.33
CA ILE A 56 35.47 -18.26 -54.39
C ILE A 56 34.38 -17.20 -54.58
N ALA A 57 33.44 -17.41 -55.51
CA ALA A 57 32.33 -16.48 -55.70
C ALA A 57 31.39 -16.41 -54.48
N MET A 58 31.12 -17.54 -53.81
CA MET A 58 30.28 -17.60 -52.62
C MET A 58 30.88 -16.81 -51.43
N THR A 59 32.18 -16.98 -51.14
CA THR A 59 32.86 -16.25 -50.06
C THR A 59 32.95 -14.76 -50.36
N LEU A 60 33.22 -14.38 -51.62
CA LEU A 60 33.27 -12.98 -52.03
C LEU A 60 31.88 -12.31 -51.93
N ARG A 61 30.80 -13.04 -52.24
CA ARG A 61 29.41 -12.57 -52.10
C ARG A 61 29.02 -12.37 -50.64
N ALA A 62 29.39 -13.29 -49.75
CA ALA A 62 29.15 -13.17 -48.31
C ALA A 62 29.82 -11.91 -47.72
N ASN A 63 31.10 -11.68 -48.05
CA ASN A 63 31.85 -10.50 -47.62
C ASN A 63 31.26 -9.19 -48.18
N ALA A 64 30.88 -9.16 -49.46
CA ALA A 64 30.28 -7.97 -50.08
C ALA A 64 28.92 -7.60 -49.49
N HIS A 65 28.13 -8.58 -49.05
CA HIS A 65 26.89 -8.32 -48.31
C HIS A 65 27.18 -7.73 -46.93
N LEU A 66 28.15 -8.26 -46.19
CA LEU A 66 28.46 -7.80 -44.83
C LEU A 66 28.92 -6.34 -44.80
N SER A 67 29.87 -5.96 -45.67
CA SER A 67 30.37 -4.58 -45.77
C SER A 67 29.28 -3.59 -46.20
N SER A 68 28.34 -4.01 -47.05
CA SER A 68 27.17 -3.22 -47.45
C SER A 68 26.20 -2.90 -46.30
N PHE A 69 26.20 -3.69 -45.22
CA PHE A 69 25.41 -3.42 -44.01
C PHE A 69 26.15 -2.49 -43.04
N GLU A 70 27.46 -2.65 -42.86
CA GLU A 70 28.26 -1.77 -42.02
C GLU A 70 28.29 -0.34 -42.55
N GLN A 71 28.54 -0.16 -43.85
CA GLN A 71 28.70 1.16 -44.47
C GLN A 71 27.40 2.00 -44.48
N LYS A 72 26.25 1.38 -44.18
CA LYS A 72 24.95 2.07 -44.05
C LYS A 72 24.61 2.51 -42.61
N ARG A 73 25.41 2.13 -41.60
CA ARG A 73 25.30 2.63 -40.21
C ARG A 73 25.87 4.04 -40.08
N SER A 74 25.25 5.03 -40.75
CA SER A 74 25.62 6.43 -40.59
C SER A 74 25.40 6.88 -39.13
N PRO A 75 26.45 7.24 -38.36
CA PRO A 75 26.32 7.58 -36.94
C PRO A 75 25.47 8.84 -36.75
N TYR A 76 25.44 9.73 -37.73
CA TYR A 76 24.57 10.90 -37.76
C TYR A 76 23.07 10.54 -37.71
N LYS A 77 22.64 9.46 -38.39
CA LYS A 77 21.25 8.98 -38.30
C LYS A 77 20.93 8.43 -36.91
N LEU A 78 21.88 7.77 -36.26
CA LEU A 78 21.73 7.26 -34.89
C LEU A 78 21.66 8.40 -33.87
N ALA A 79 22.54 9.40 -33.98
CA ALA A 79 22.53 10.60 -33.14
C ALA A 79 21.24 11.40 -33.31
N ARG A 80 20.76 11.59 -34.55
CA ARG A 80 19.48 12.25 -34.81
C ARG A 80 18.30 11.48 -34.21
N LEU A 81 18.30 10.15 -34.30
CA LEU A 81 17.27 9.30 -33.68
C LEU A 81 17.30 9.39 -32.14
N LEU A 82 18.48 9.41 -31.53
CA LEU A 82 18.65 9.63 -30.08
C LEU A 82 18.12 11.01 -29.64
N VAL A 83 18.45 12.08 -30.36
CA VAL A 83 17.94 13.43 -30.08
C VAL A 83 16.42 13.51 -30.23
N SER A 84 15.85 12.91 -31.29
CA SER A 84 14.40 12.84 -31.47
C SER A 84 13.70 11.99 -30.39
N ALA A 85 14.30 10.88 -29.96
CA ALA A 85 13.76 10.05 -28.88
C ALA A 85 13.80 10.79 -27.53
N LEU A 86 14.89 11.50 -27.22
CA LEU A 86 15.01 12.30 -26.00
C LEU A 86 14.04 13.50 -26.01
N GLY A 87 13.88 14.18 -27.15
CA GLY A 87 12.89 15.24 -27.33
C GLY A 87 11.46 14.75 -27.15
N LEU A 88 11.12 13.57 -27.70
CA LEU A 88 9.82 12.94 -27.50
C LEU A 88 9.58 12.55 -26.04
N ALA A 89 10.61 12.06 -25.34
CA ALA A 89 10.52 11.72 -23.92
C ALA A 89 10.28 12.96 -23.03
N ILE A 90 11.00 14.06 -23.28
CA ILE A 90 10.80 15.33 -22.56
C ILE A 90 9.41 15.92 -22.86
N PHE A 91 8.97 15.88 -24.12
CA PHE A 91 7.64 16.32 -24.52
C PHE A 91 6.53 15.50 -23.84
N ASN A 92 6.69 14.18 -23.76
CA ASN A 92 5.76 13.29 -23.07
C ASN A 92 5.71 13.62 -21.56
N LEU A 93 6.87 13.81 -20.92
CA LEU A 93 6.94 14.21 -19.51
C LEU A 93 6.19 15.52 -19.23
N PHE A 94 6.29 16.51 -20.11
CA PHE A 94 5.54 17.76 -20.00
C PHE A 94 4.02 17.58 -20.09
N MET A 95 3.54 16.59 -20.85
CA MET A 95 2.13 16.23 -20.94
C MET A 95 1.65 15.42 -19.71
N VAL A 96 2.51 14.57 -19.16
CA VAL A 96 2.22 13.71 -18.00
C VAL A 96 2.18 14.50 -16.68
N VAL A 97 3.02 15.52 -16.49
CA VAL A 97 3.07 16.30 -15.23
C VAL A 97 1.70 16.91 -14.86
N PRO A 98 1.00 17.65 -15.74
CA PRO A 98 -0.36 18.15 -15.46
C PRO A 98 -1.37 17.03 -15.16
N ALA A 99 -1.26 15.88 -15.82
CA ALA A 99 -2.14 14.74 -15.60
C ALA A 99 -1.95 14.13 -14.20
N ILE A 100 -0.70 14.02 -13.73
CA ILE A 100 -0.38 13.56 -12.36
C ILE A 100 -0.89 14.56 -11.32
N VAL A 101 -0.69 15.87 -11.53
CA VAL A 101 -1.19 16.92 -10.61
C VAL A 101 -2.72 16.90 -10.52
N TYR A 102 -3.41 16.69 -11.64
CA TYR A 102 -4.86 16.53 -11.64
C TYR A 102 -5.31 15.25 -10.92
N ALA A 103 -4.62 14.12 -11.16
CA ALA A 103 -4.92 12.85 -10.51
C ALA A 103 -4.67 12.89 -8.99
N SER A 104 -3.62 13.57 -8.52
CA SER A 104 -3.34 13.72 -7.08
C SER A 104 -4.35 14.65 -6.40
N LEU A 105 -4.81 15.71 -7.06
CA LEU A 105 -5.89 16.58 -6.57
C LEU A 105 -7.20 15.79 -6.41
N LEU A 106 -7.57 14.99 -7.42
CA LEU A 106 -8.76 14.14 -7.39
C LEU A 106 -8.65 13.06 -6.30
N ALA A 107 -7.49 12.42 -6.15
CA ALA A 107 -7.23 11.45 -5.07
C ALA A 107 -7.32 12.10 -3.67
N THR A 108 -6.83 13.33 -3.52
CA THR A 108 -6.95 14.12 -2.28
C THR A 108 -8.42 14.44 -1.97
N MET A 109 -9.23 14.79 -2.98
CA MET A 109 -10.67 15.00 -2.82
C MET A 109 -11.39 13.72 -2.34
N TYR A 110 -11.06 12.56 -2.92
CA TYR A 110 -11.60 11.27 -2.48
C TYR A 110 -11.17 10.91 -1.05
N ALA A 111 -9.90 11.09 -0.69
CA ALA A 111 -9.41 10.86 0.66
C ALA A 111 -10.09 11.77 1.69
N CYS A 112 -10.31 13.04 1.32
CA CYS A 112 -11.02 14.01 2.14
C CYS A 112 -12.50 13.63 2.34
N ALA A 113 -13.20 13.23 1.26
CA ALA A 113 -14.58 12.73 1.35
C ALA A 113 -14.68 11.48 2.24
N LEU A 114 -13.75 10.53 2.09
CA LEU A 114 -13.71 9.32 2.94
C LEU A 114 -13.44 9.67 4.41
N ALA A 115 -12.52 10.58 4.69
CA ALA A 115 -12.22 11.03 6.05
C ALA A 115 -13.44 11.71 6.70
N PHE A 116 -14.12 12.61 5.98
CA PHE A 116 -15.37 13.24 6.44
C PHE A 116 -16.49 12.22 6.66
N TYR A 117 -16.60 11.21 5.80
CA TYR A 117 -17.59 10.14 5.93
C TYR A 117 -17.36 9.29 7.19
N VAL A 118 -16.12 8.81 7.41
CA VAL A 118 -15.76 8.01 8.59
C VAL A 118 -15.90 8.82 9.88
N ALA A 119 -15.42 10.07 9.90
CA ALA A 119 -15.56 10.94 11.06
C ALA A 119 -17.02 11.30 11.36
N GLY A 120 -17.84 11.58 10.33
CA GLY A 120 -19.27 11.80 10.48
C GLY A 120 -19.99 10.59 11.06
N ILE A 121 -19.67 9.37 10.61
CA ILE A 121 -20.20 8.13 11.20
C ILE A 121 -19.78 8.01 12.66
N ALA A 122 -18.51 8.23 12.99
CA ALA A 122 -18.02 8.12 14.37
C ALA A 122 -18.71 9.13 15.31
N ILE A 123 -18.87 10.39 14.89
CA ILE A 123 -19.56 11.44 15.64
C ILE A 123 -21.05 11.10 15.81
N THR A 124 -21.71 10.62 14.76
CA THR A 124 -23.12 10.19 14.81
C THR A 124 -23.30 9.00 15.76
N ALA A 125 -22.45 7.98 15.65
CA ALA A 125 -22.49 6.78 16.47
C ALA A 125 -22.22 7.11 17.96
N SER A 126 -21.26 7.98 18.26
CA SER A 126 -21.00 8.48 19.61
C SER A 126 -22.24 9.19 20.19
N GLY A 127 -22.83 10.12 19.44
CA GLY A 127 -24.03 10.85 19.87
C GLY A 127 -25.27 9.96 20.04
N LEU A 128 -25.40 8.90 19.24
CA LEU A 128 -26.50 7.93 19.34
C LEU A 128 -26.29 6.90 20.45
N SER A 129 -25.04 6.51 20.71
CA SER A 129 -24.69 5.49 21.71
C SER A 129 -24.79 6.01 23.15
N GLY A 130 -24.68 7.32 23.37
CA GLY A 130 -24.72 7.92 24.71
C GLY A 130 -23.59 7.50 25.65
N ALA A 131 -22.53 6.87 25.13
CA ALA A 131 -21.40 6.34 25.87
C ALA A 131 -20.42 7.46 26.31
N ASN A 132 -20.90 8.34 27.18
CA ASN A 132 -20.12 9.44 27.79
C ASN A 132 -19.48 9.05 29.15
N GLU A 133 -19.57 7.77 29.57
CA GLU A 133 -18.88 7.26 30.75
C GLU A 133 -17.54 6.64 30.37
N LEU A 134 -16.45 7.37 30.61
CA LEU A 134 -15.11 6.83 30.49
C LEU A 134 -14.74 6.13 31.81
N VAL A 135 -15.07 4.84 31.93
CA VAL A 135 -14.76 4.03 33.11
C VAL A 135 -13.27 3.69 33.13
N LEU A 136 -12.47 4.59 33.66
CA LEU A 136 -11.01 4.43 33.77
C LEU A 136 -10.64 3.66 35.04
N GLY A 137 -10.82 2.33 34.99
CA GLY A 137 -10.45 1.41 36.07
C GLY A 137 -8.94 1.29 36.25
N GLY A 138 -8.30 2.28 36.86
CA GLY A 138 -6.87 2.30 37.18
C GLY A 138 -6.61 2.31 38.70
N PRO A 139 -5.57 1.62 39.20
CA PRO A 139 -5.19 1.63 40.61
C PRO A 139 -4.51 2.97 40.98
N LEU A 140 -5.32 4.02 41.18
CA LEU A 140 -4.82 5.34 41.52
C LEU A 140 -4.54 5.47 43.02
N ARG A 141 -3.34 5.98 43.33
CA ARG A 141 -2.89 6.17 44.70
C ARG A 141 -3.52 7.42 45.29
N HIS A 142 -4.44 7.21 46.24
CA HIS A 142 -4.45 7.94 47.51
C HIS A 142 -4.43 9.49 47.43
N PHE A 143 -5.61 10.09 47.37
CA PHE A 143 -5.85 11.35 48.09
C PHE A 143 -6.36 11.00 49.48
N ILE A 144 -5.57 11.28 50.53
CA ILE A 144 -6.08 11.36 51.89
C ILE A 144 -6.78 12.71 52.00
N SER A 145 -8.10 12.67 52.16
CA SER A 145 -8.76 13.58 53.09
C SER A 145 -8.77 12.86 54.43
N SER A 146 -8.00 13.36 55.40
CA SER A 146 -8.14 12.93 56.78
C SER A 146 -9.35 13.63 57.36
N ASP A 147 -10.50 12.96 57.32
CA ASP A 147 -11.56 13.19 58.30
C ASP A 147 -11.93 11.82 58.87
N ASP A 148 -11.68 11.65 60.15
CA ASP A 148 -11.63 10.36 60.84
C ASP A 148 -12.83 10.27 61.79
N ASP A 149 -14.00 9.97 61.24
CA ASP A 149 -15.19 9.60 62.03
C ASP A 149 -15.95 8.42 61.41
N ALA A 150 -16.65 7.68 62.25
CA ALA A 150 -16.87 6.26 62.07
C ALA A 150 -17.95 5.89 61.02
N GLY A 151 -17.54 5.21 59.95
CA GLY A 151 -18.45 4.46 59.08
C GLY A 151 -17.81 3.98 57.79
N SER A 152 -17.67 2.66 57.60
CA SER A 152 -17.08 2.06 56.39
C SER A 152 -18.02 2.10 55.18
N SER A 153 -18.40 3.29 54.77
CA SER A 153 -19.23 3.56 53.60
C SER A 153 -18.43 3.34 52.31
N LYS A 154 -18.95 2.51 51.39
CA LYS A 154 -18.36 2.31 50.05
C LYS A 154 -18.62 3.56 49.20
N ALA A 155 -17.76 4.55 49.38
CA ALA A 155 -17.89 5.87 48.79
C ALA A 155 -17.24 5.93 47.38
N GLN A 156 -18.07 6.00 46.35
CA GLN A 156 -17.65 6.15 44.96
C GLN A 156 -17.58 7.64 44.59
N THR A 157 -16.37 8.13 44.36
CA THR A 157 -16.15 9.51 43.88
C THR A 157 -16.53 9.61 42.40
N LYS A 158 -17.59 10.37 42.11
CA LYS A 158 -18.13 10.64 40.79
C LYS A 158 -17.79 12.06 40.38
N VAL A 159 -17.05 12.20 39.28
CA VAL A 159 -16.63 13.51 38.77
C VAL A 159 -17.48 13.84 37.54
N ARG A 160 -18.26 14.93 37.64
CA ARG A 160 -18.92 15.56 36.50
C ARG A 160 -18.10 16.75 36.02
N ILE A 161 -18.11 16.96 34.71
CA ILE A 161 -17.47 18.09 34.06
C ILE A 161 -18.49 18.65 33.08
N ASP A 162 -18.94 19.87 33.39
CA ASP A 162 -20.04 20.58 32.75
C ASP A 162 -19.56 22.02 32.41
N GLU A 163 -20.34 22.84 31.70
CA GLU A 163 -19.88 24.18 31.27
C GLU A 163 -19.59 25.15 32.44
N GLU A 164 -20.19 24.91 33.61
CA GLU A 164 -19.97 25.70 34.84
C GLU A 164 -18.70 25.27 35.63
N GLY A 165 -18.09 24.12 35.29
CA GLY A 165 -16.85 23.66 35.89
C GLY A 165 -16.79 22.16 36.20
N VAL A 166 -15.93 21.80 37.17
CA VAL A 166 -15.73 20.42 37.62
C VAL A 166 -16.44 20.22 38.95
N HIS A 167 -17.45 19.34 38.97
CA HIS A 167 -18.24 19.02 40.15
C HIS A 167 -17.90 17.61 40.64
N ILE A 168 -17.30 17.54 41.83
CA ILE A 168 -16.91 16.28 42.48
C ILE A 168 -18.00 15.92 43.50
N PHE A 169 -18.61 14.76 43.32
CA PHE A 169 -19.61 14.20 44.23
C PHE A 169 -19.08 12.89 44.81
N GLU A 170 -19.34 12.65 46.09
CA GLU A 170 -19.04 11.37 46.74
C GLU A 170 -20.36 10.63 46.98
N GLU A 171 -20.62 9.59 46.19
CA GLU A 171 -21.85 8.82 46.22
C GLU A 171 -21.67 7.58 47.10
N ASN A 172 -22.47 7.46 48.16
CA ASN A 172 -22.37 6.38 49.12
C ASN A 172 -23.21 5.17 48.67
N ILE A 173 -22.55 4.06 48.33
CA ILE A 173 -23.24 2.84 47.89
C ILE A 173 -23.86 2.17 49.12
N ALA A 174 -25.13 2.46 49.38
CA ALA A 174 -25.92 1.79 50.41
C ALA A 174 -26.06 0.30 50.08
N GLU A 175 -25.77 -0.58 51.05
CA GLU A 175 -25.95 -2.02 50.89
C GLU A 175 -27.42 -2.38 50.65
N PRO A 176 -27.73 -3.42 49.84
CA PRO A 176 -29.10 -3.91 49.69
C PRO A 176 -29.64 -4.41 51.04
N LEU A 177 -30.82 -3.90 51.42
CA LEU A 177 -31.52 -4.30 52.64
C LEU A 177 -31.61 -5.84 52.76
N PRO A 178 -31.23 -6.44 53.90
CA PRO A 178 -31.31 -7.89 54.06
C PRO A 178 -32.76 -8.36 54.03
N LEU A 179 -33.05 -9.33 53.16
CA LEU A 179 -34.35 -9.98 53.05
C LEU A 179 -34.74 -10.66 54.39
N PRO A 180 -36.01 -10.58 54.83
CA PRO A 180 -36.43 -11.13 56.11
C PRO A 180 -36.31 -12.66 56.13
N ALA A 181 -35.55 -13.17 57.09
CA ALA A 181 -35.30 -14.60 57.24
C ALA A 181 -36.58 -15.35 57.66
N ASN A 182 -37.05 -16.24 56.79
CA ASN A 182 -38.16 -17.15 57.06
C ASN A 182 -37.82 -18.09 58.24
N ARG A 183 -38.65 -18.11 59.30
CA ARG A 183 -38.60 -19.10 60.38
C ARG A 183 -40.00 -19.64 60.68
N SER A 184 -40.31 -20.77 60.05
CA SER A 184 -41.41 -21.65 60.47
C SER A 184 -40.98 -22.52 61.66
N GLY A 185 -41.72 -22.50 62.76
CA GLY A 185 -41.41 -23.38 63.91
C GLY A 185 -42.16 -23.00 65.20
N THR A 186 -43.28 -23.69 65.42
CA THR A 186 -44.18 -23.68 66.59
C THR A 186 -43.54 -23.54 67.99
N ALA A 187 -44.33 -22.92 68.88
CA ALA A 187 -44.30 -22.89 70.35
C ALA A 187 -43.60 -24.07 71.09
N LYS A 188 -43.12 -23.94 72.34
CA LYS A 188 -43.74 -23.30 73.52
C LYS A 188 -42.75 -23.28 74.71
N GLU A 189 -42.85 -22.29 75.63
CA GLU A 189 -42.41 -22.27 77.06
C GLU A 189 -40.97 -22.71 77.46
N THR A 190 -40.37 -22.38 78.62
CA THR A 190 -40.33 -21.20 79.52
C THR A 190 -39.18 -21.46 80.52
N ALA A 191 -38.44 -20.42 80.93
CA ALA A 191 -37.38 -20.42 81.97
C ALA A 191 -36.11 -21.26 81.69
N ASN A 192 -34.93 -21.00 82.26
CA ASN A 192 -34.14 -19.84 82.74
C ASN A 192 -33.04 -20.43 83.65
N GLU A 193 -31.81 -19.90 83.62
CA GLU A 193 -30.69 -20.15 84.58
C GLU A 193 -30.27 -21.63 84.84
N THR A 194 -29.01 -22.02 84.68
CA THR A 194 -27.83 -21.52 85.44
C THR A 194 -26.51 -21.93 84.76
N ALA A 195 -25.42 -21.25 85.10
CA ALA A 195 -24.07 -21.40 84.55
C ALA A 195 -23.31 -22.69 84.97
N SER A 196 -22.29 -23.11 84.21
CA SER A 196 -20.87 -22.77 84.48
C SER A 196 -19.85 -23.72 83.78
N GLU A 197 -18.66 -23.17 83.49
CA GLU A 197 -17.31 -23.78 83.59
C GLU A 197 -16.76 -24.89 82.65
N THR A 198 -15.69 -24.49 81.93
CA THR A 198 -14.29 -24.98 82.09
C THR A 198 -13.59 -25.80 80.97
N ALA A 199 -12.35 -25.36 80.63
CA ALA A 199 -11.25 -26.04 79.90
C ALA A 199 -11.53 -26.45 78.42
N ALA A 200 -10.58 -26.62 77.47
CA ALA A 200 -9.13 -26.31 77.28
C ALA A 200 -8.77 -26.76 75.82
N ASP A 201 -7.71 -26.35 75.09
CA ASP A 201 -6.74 -25.24 75.13
C ASP A 201 -5.92 -25.28 73.78
N ALA A 202 -4.92 -24.41 73.60
CA ALA A 202 -3.80 -24.45 72.64
C ALA A 202 -3.98 -23.97 71.17
N GLY A 203 -3.16 -22.97 70.77
CA GLY A 203 -2.68 -22.69 69.39
C GLY A 203 -3.67 -22.05 68.39
N ARG A 204 -3.54 -20.82 67.85
CA ARG A 204 -2.40 -19.88 67.64
C ARG A 204 -1.38 -20.41 66.61
N ASP A 205 -1.13 -19.82 65.42
CA ASP A 205 -1.46 -18.50 64.84
C ASP A 205 -1.90 -18.62 63.35
N ASP A 206 -2.92 -17.89 62.89
CA ASP A 206 -3.23 -17.70 61.44
C ASP A 206 -4.09 -16.46 61.08
N ALA A 207 -4.50 -15.65 62.07
CA ALA A 207 -5.59 -14.68 61.91
C ALA A 207 -5.19 -13.23 61.55
N ALA A 208 -3.92 -12.97 61.21
CA ALA A 208 -3.43 -11.60 60.96
C ALA A 208 -3.67 -11.09 59.52
N SER A 209 -3.89 -11.97 58.56
CA SER A 209 -3.93 -11.64 57.12
C SER A 209 -5.30 -11.12 56.65
N ALA A 210 -6.38 -11.56 57.30
CA ALA A 210 -7.76 -11.26 56.90
C ALA A 210 -8.14 -9.76 56.82
N PRO A 211 -7.77 -8.87 57.78
CA PRO A 211 -8.16 -7.46 57.70
C PRO A 211 -7.42 -6.69 56.59
N VAL A 212 -6.21 -7.12 56.21
CA VAL A 212 -5.42 -6.46 55.17
C VAL A 212 -5.94 -6.83 53.79
N ILE A 213 -6.31 -8.10 53.56
CA ILE A 213 -6.89 -8.58 52.30
C ILE A 213 -8.23 -7.88 52.02
N LYS A 214 -9.13 -7.78 53.01
CA LYS A 214 -10.40 -7.06 52.86
C LYS A 214 -10.23 -5.57 52.58
N ARG A 215 -9.19 -4.93 53.14
CA ARG A 215 -8.85 -3.52 52.82
C ARG A 215 -8.34 -3.36 51.39
N ALA A 216 -7.55 -4.30 50.89
CA ALA A 216 -7.09 -4.29 49.50
C ALA A 216 -8.26 -4.49 48.50
N GLU A 217 -9.19 -5.39 48.82
CA GLU A 217 -10.42 -5.63 48.04
C GLU A 217 -11.31 -4.38 47.97
N ALA A 218 -11.60 -3.75 49.11
CA ALA A 218 -12.38 -2.51 49.18
C ALA A 218 -11.70 -1.33 48.45
N MET A 219 -10.35 -1.28 48.40
CA MET A 219 -9.62 -0.28 47.63
C MET A 219 -9.59 -0.56 46.12
N ALA A 220 -9.65 -1.83 45.70
CA ALA A 220 -9.74 -2.20 44.29
C ALA A 220 -11.10 -1.87 43.67
N GLU A 221 -12.17 -1.83 44.47
CA GLU A 221 -13.54 -1.54 44.02
C GLU A 221 -13.83 -0.04 43.83
N ARG A 222 -12.96 0.87 44.31
CA ARG A 222 -13.15 2.33 44.26
C ARG A 222 -12.82 2.93 42.89
N GLY A 223 -13.60 2.56 41.87
CA GLY A 223 -13.45 3.08 40.50
C GLY A 223 -13.99 4.51 40.35
N ILE A 224 -13.18 5.44 39.84
CA ILE A 224 -13.64 6.79 39.48
C ILE A 224 -14.46 6.70 38.18
N ARG A 225 -15.72 7.15 38.22
CA ARG A 225 -16.52 7.39 37.00
C ARG A 225 -16.41 8.86 36.62
N ILE A 226 -15.77 9.11 35.47
CA ILE A 226 -15.81 10.41 34.80
C ILE A 226 -16.97 10.36 33.81
N SER A 227 -18.01 11.13 34.10
CA SER A 227 -19.14 11.35 33.19
C SER A 227 -19.15 12.79 32.74
N THR A 228 -18.88 13.05 31.47
CA THR A 228 -19.06 14.39 30.88
C THR A 228 -20.55 14.61 30.60
N GLY A 229 -21.13 15.63 31.26
CA GLY A 229 -22.55 15.95 31.18
C GLY A 229 -22.89 16.69 29.89
N MET A 230 -23.00 15.95 28.79
CA MET A 230 -23.69 16.48 27.62
C MET A 230 -25.20 16.45 27.85
N ASP A 231 -25.76 17.64 28.02
CA ASP A 231 -27.19 17.92 28.04
C ASP A 231 -27.91 17.25 26.85
N ALA A 232 -29.21 16.98 27.03
CA ALA A 232 -30.02 16.34 26.00
C ALA A 232 -29.97 17.11 24.66
N GLY A 233 -29.92 18.45 24.70
CA GLY A 233 -29.74 19.31 23.53
C GLY A 233 -28.38 19.14 22.83
N ALA A 234 -27.31 18.89 23.58
CA ALA A 234 -25.99 18.65 23.02
C ALA A 234 -25.91 17.30 22.28
N ARG A 235 -26.62 16.27 22.76
CA ARG A 235 -26.70 14.95 22.09
C ARG A 235 -27.45 15.00 20.75
N THR A 236 -28.57 15.71 20.70
CA THR A 236 -29.29 15.98 19.45
C THR A 236 -28.45 16.83 18.50
N THR A 237 -27.69 17.80 19.03
CA THR A 237 -26.80 18.65 18.22
C THR A 237 -25.64 17.84 17.64
N GLN A 238 -24.98 16.97 18.42
CA GLN A 238 -23.88 16.12 17.94
C GLN A 238 -24.35 15.12 16.87
N THR A 239 -25.51 14.48 17.05
CA THR A 239 -26.05 13.54 16.05
C THR A 239 -26.47 14.24 14.76
N VAL A 240 -27.06 15.44 14.83
CA VAL A 240 -27.39 16.26 13.65
C VAL A 240 -26.12 16.73 12.93
N ILE A 241 -25.10 17.20 13.65
CA ILE A 241 -23.80 17.59 13.06
C ILE A 241 -23.16 16.37 12.38
N GLY A 242 -23.06 15.24 13.06
CA GLY A 242 -22.52 13.99 12.49
C GLY A 242 -23.26 13.56 11.23
N LEU A 243 -24.60 13.56 11.24
CA LEU A 243 -25.41 13.20 10.08
C LEU A 243 -25.21 14.18 8.92
N SER A 244 -25.16 15.50 9.19
CA SER A 244 -24.89 16.50 8.16
C SER A 244 -23.51 16.33 7.52
N MET A 245 -22.51 15.94 8.32
CA MET A 245 -21.14 15.66 7.88
C MET A 245 -21.08 14.40 7.00
N VAL A 246 -21.83 13.35 7.34
CA VAL A 246 -22.00 12.15 6.48
C VAL A 246 -22.67 12.50 5.16
N VAL A 247 -23.78 13.23 5.19
CA VAL A 247 -24.51 13.65 3.96
C VAL A 247 -23.63 14.55 3.09
N GLY A 248 -22.92 15.51 3.68
CA GLY A 248 -21.95 16.36 2.98
C GLY A 248 -20.81 15.54 2.36
N ALA A 249 -20.30 14.54 3.06
CA ALA A 249 -19.28 13.63 2.54
C ALA A 249 -19.78 12.77 1.38
N ILE A 250 -21.02 12.27 1.43
CA ILE A 250 -21.66 11.55 0.32
C ILE A 250 -21.83 12.46 -0.90
N ILE A 251 -22.29 13.70 -0.71
CA ILE A 251 -22.40 14.70 -1.79
C ILE A 251 -21.04 15.00 -2.41
N LEU A 252 -20.00 15.19 -1.59
CA LEU A 252 -18.63 15.41 -2.05
C LEU A 252 -18.07 14.21 -2.83
N PHE A 253 -18.35 12.99 -2.37
CA PHE A 253 -17.97 11.75 -3.05
C PHE A 253 -18.68 11.59 -4.41
N LEU A 254 -19.98 11.87 -4.47
CA LEU A 254 -20.76 11.88 -5.71
C LEU A 254 -20.25 12.95 -6.69
N LEU A 255 -19.90 14.15 -6.20
CA LEU A 255 -19.28 15.19 -7.02
C LEU A 255 -17.93 14.71 -7.59
N SER A 256 -17.10 14.05 -6.78
CA SER A 256 -15.83 13.46 -7.23
C SER A 256 -16.04 12.38 -8.31
N LEU A 257 -17.06 11.52 -8.16
CA LEU A 257 -17.44 10.53 -9.17
C LEU A 257 -17.88 11.18 -10.48
N VAL A 258 -18.71 12.23 -10.43
CA VAL A 258 -19.14 12.99 -11.62
C VAL A 258 -17.93 13.61 -12.32
N VAL A 259 -17.03 14.27 -11.58
CA VAL A 259 -15.79 14.82 -12.13
C VAL A 259 -14.96 13.71 -12.80
N THR A 260 -14.77 12.58 -12.12
CA THR A 260 -14.03 11.41 -12.65
C THR A 260 -14.66 10.88 -13.94
N GLN A 261 -15.99 10.80 -14.00
CA GLN A 261 -16.72 10.35 -15.19
C GLN A 261 -16.50 11.30 -16.37
N TYR A 262 -16.58 12.62 -16.15
CA TYR A 262 -16.26 13.61 -17.18
C TYR A 262 -14.81 13.52 -17.65
N THR A 263 -13.85 13.26 -16.74
CA THR A 263 -12.44 13.02 -17.10
C THR A 263 -12.30 11.80 -18.00
N ILE A 264 -12.95 10.68 -17.68
CA ILE A 264 -12.92 9.45 -18.49
C ILE A 264 -13.54 9.70 -19.87
N VAL A 265 -14.66 10.42 -19.96
CA VAL A 265 -15.30 10.78 -21.24
C VAL A 265 -14.38 11.69 -22.06
N GLY A 266 -13.71 12.66 -21.43
CA GLY A 266 -12.72 13.53 -22.07
C GLY A 266 -11.52 12.77 -22.62
N ILE A 267 -10.93 11.87 -21.81
CA ILE A 267 -9.82 10.99 -22.21
C ILE A 267 -10.26 10.09 -23.37
N LYS A 268 -11.43 9.46 -23.28
CA LYS A 268 -11.96 8.60 -24.36
C LYS A 268 -12.11 9.38 -25.66
N ARG A 269 -12.71 10.58 -25.61
CA ARG A 269 -12.88 11.45 -26.79
C ARG A 269 -11.53 11.90 -27.38
N TYR A 270 -10.53 12.16 -26.55
CA TYR A 270 -9.17 12.48 -27.00
C TYR A 270 -8.52 11.27 -27.71
N ILE A 271 -8.64 10.07 -27.13
CA ILE A 271 -8.14 8.82 -27.73
C ILE A 271 -8.86 8.54 -29.06
N ASP A 272 -10.19 8.62 -29.10
CA ASP A 272 -11.00 8.38 -30.30
C ASP A 272 -10.62 9.36 -31.43
N MET A 273 -10.36 10.63 -31.11
CA MET A 273 -9.90 11.64 -32.08
C MET A 273 -8.46 11.36 -32.57
N ASN A 274 -7.55 10.98 -31.69
CA ASN A 274 -6.18 10.65 -32.08
C ASN A 274 -6.12 9.34 -32.89
N PHE A 275 -7.02 8.39 -32.58
CA PHE A 275 -7.18 7.15 -33.32
C PHE A 275 -7.84 7.38 -34.69
N SER A 276 -8.79 8.32 -34.83
CA SER A 276 -9.37 8.65 -36.14
C SER A 276 -8.35 9.28 -37.09
N LEU A 277 -7.39 10.07 -36.57
CA LEU A 277 -6.26 10.60 -37.34
C LEU A 277 -5.29 9.48 -37.81
N LEU A 278 -5.07 8.46 -36.99
CA LEU A 278 -4.28 7.27 -37.35
C LEU A 278 -5.00 6.33 -38.32
N LYS A 279 -6.33 6.46 -38.44
CA LYS A 279 -7.21 5.58 -39.22
C LYS A 279 -7.84 6.29 -40.43
N GLY A 280 -7.26 7.41 -40.86
CA GLY A 280 -7.84 8.26 -41.90
C GLY A 280 -7.92 7.57 -43.28
N ASN A 281 -9.12 7.63 -43.87
CA ASN A 281 -9.53 7.21 -45.22
C ASN A 281 -9.15 5.77 -45.65
#